data_AF-A0A2U1NCG2-F1
#
_entry.id   AF-A0A2U1NCG2-F1
#
_cell.length_a   1.000
_cell.length_b   1.000
_cell.length_c   1.000
_cell.angle_alpha   90.00
_cell.angle_beta   90.00
_cell.angle_gamma   90.00
#
_symmetry.space_group_name_H-M   'P 1'
#
loop_
_entity.id
_entity.type
_entity.pdbx_description
1 polymer ?
#
loop_
_entity_poly.entity_id
_entity_poly.type
_entity_poly.pdbx_seq_one_letter_code
_entity_poly.pdbx_strand_id
1 'polypeptide(L)'
;MASSSTTSDRNINTEDHAIVFVAYNGKWEYDGKEWFFKNSRSSIMVVPKHVTLSEITGILYKQLKVNKKLYRLKLEVHYRTGSPWFPVTEIQNNQDLLVFISVTSKTKLPLCVTQIYDEFTNVVQDRVTSGVDEERRKDDKVENRLIKAIRKDDWMKAREIVNTQGVTWTSKLDDDGNTALHFAVSRYKDNEVVRDILKEINSELLATTVNIAGFNPAHHAAAFGNTEALKIMLDSNPKCLYTPDNYDLLAIHYALAIPAIETFLYFFNKMKSCETEYDKLFRGMRGINLLHQVLDTGLIDVAYELINGYPSLATTVYRDKTVLDCIIRKPELFYCGTSYRFYSRFVYQIVPIKNNSLGSNDTADVENQETRNKDKFVTKHTRKCLHTVPHIKHLKDDKVKHNTTIKLLRRICEEADRTHTSSDIERLYSSPFCLAVENNNAEALDVLTTYFAGLYASKKDGHNIYQLTVLNRSEKVYNYILHHGYDIKNDFSISIDDDGVGICE
;
A
#
# COMPACT_ATOMS: atom_id res chain seq x y z
N MET A 1 -30.64 -70.71 11.23
CA MET A 1 -31.29 -70.03 10.10
C MET A 1 -31.81 -68.67 10.58
N ALA A 2 -31.38 -67.62 9.88
CA ALA A 2 -31.91 -66.25 9.81
C ALA A 2 -32.26 -65.52 11.13
N SER A 3 -31.36 -64.61 11.54
CA SER A 3 -31.75 -63.35 12.20
C SER A 3 -31.59 -62.22 11.18
N SER A 4 -32.69 -61.52 10.89
CA SER A 4 -32.74 -60.37 10.00
C SER A 4 -32.27 -59.11 10.73
N SER A 5 -31.13 -58.57 10.31
CA SER A 5 -30.70 -57.21 10.65
C SER A 5 -31.07 -56.26 9.51
N THR A 6 -32.16 -55.51 9.67
CA THR A 6 -32.43 -54.30 8.86
C THR A 6 -31.53 -53.18 9.35
N THR A 7 -30.49 -52.86 8.58
CA THR A 7 -29.68 -51.65 8.73
C THR A 7 -30.52 -50.42 8.43
N SER A 8 -30.62 -49.53 9.41
CA SER A 8 -31.27 -48.23 9.33
C SER A 8 -30.54 -47.32 8.35
N ASP A 9 -31.24 -46.90 7.28
CA ASP A 9 -30.88 -45.72 6.50
C ASP A 9 -30.87 -44.50 7.43
N ARG A 10 -29.70 -43.88 7.56
CA ARG A 10 -29.57 -42.59 8.25
C ARG A 10 -30.15 -41.51 7.34
N ASN A 11 -31.39 -41.11 7.64
CA ASN A 11 -31.96 -39.83 7.23
C ASN A 11 -30.99 -38.70 7.60
N ILE A 12 -30.28 -38.17 6.59
CA ILE A 12 -29.51 -36.93 6.73
C ILE A 12 -30.55 -35.82 6.94
N ASN A 13 -30.50 -35.20 8.11
CA ASN A 13 -31.38 -34.12 8.50
C ASN A 13 -31.19 -32.94 7.53
N THR A 14 -32.11 -32.76 6.57
CA THR A 14 -32.00 -31.78 5.48
C THR A 14 -32.15 -30.32 5.94
N GLU A 15 -32.46 -30.08 7.21
CA GLU A 15 -32.70 -28.74 7.74
C GLU A 15 -31.43 -27.95 8.07
N ASP A 16 -30.25 -28.58 8.15
CA ASP A 16 -29.02 -27.91 8.63
C ASP A 16 -27.94 -27.67 7.54
N HIS A 17 -28.27 -28.01 6.29
CA HIS A 17 -27.38 -27.86 5.15
C HIS A 17 -27.96 -26.91 4.10
N ALA A 18 -27.10 -26.17 3.42
CA ALA A 18 -27.42 -25.30 2.30
C ALA A 18 -26.91 -25.92 0.99
N ILE A 19 -27.75 -25.87 -0.04
CA ILE A 19 -27.36 -26.25 -1.41
C ILE A 19 -26.80 -24.99 -2.08
N VAL A 20 -25.54 -25.06 -2.51
CA VAL A 20 -24.84 -23.97 -3.18
C VAL A 20 -24.60 -24.34 -4.65
N PHE A 21 -25.15 -23.54 -5.56
CA PHE A 21 -24.84 -23.61 -6.98
C PHE A 21 -23.53 -22.87 -7.23
N VAL A 22 -22.56 -23.52 -7.86
CA VAL A 22 -21.23 -22.97 -8.11
C VAL A 22 -21.04 -22.79 -9.60
N ALA A 23 -20.77 -21.56 -10.04
CA ALA A 23 -20.34 -21.27 -11.40
C ALA A 23 -18.84 -20.98 -11.38
N TYR A 24 -18.04 -21.64 -12.21
CA TYR A 24 -16.57 -21.50 -12.16
C TYR A 24 -15.96 -21.49 -13.57
N ASN A 25 -14.72 -21.01 -13.68
CA ASN A 25 -14.02 -20.80 -14.97
C ASN A 25 -14.74 -19.84 -15.94
N GLY A 26 -15.61 -18.97 -15.42
CA GLY A 26 -16.22 -17.90 -16.18
C GLY A 26 -15.52 -16.56 -15.96
N LYS A 27 -16.00 -15.54 -16.66
CA LYS A 27 -15.61 -14.14 -16.45
C LYS A 27 -16.86 -13.29 -16.34
N TRP A 28 -16.83 -12.32 -15.43
CA TRP A 28 -17.90 -11.32 -15.34
C TRP A 28 -17.85 -10.38 -16.55
N GLU A 29 -18.96 -10.30 -17.26
CA GLU A 29 -19.20 -9.35 -18.35
C GLU A 29 -20.49 -8.58 -18.06
N TYR A 30 -20.50 -7.30 -18.40
CA TYR A 30 -21.69 -6.46 -18.35
C TYR A 30 -22.20 -6.27 -19.77
N ASP A 31 -23.44 -6.67 -20.04
CA ASP A 31 -24.02 -6.65 -21.40
C ASP A 31 -24.77 -5.35 -21.75
N GLY A 32 -24.75 -4.37 -20.85
CA GLY A 32 -25.52 -3.13 -20.97
C GLY A 32 -26.79 -3.09 -20.10
N LYS A 33 -27.21 -4.23 -19.52
CA LYS A 33 -28.37 -4.31 -18.61
C LYS A 33 -28.04 -5.01 -17.29
N GLU A 34 -27.27 -6.09 -17.31
CA GLU A 34 -26.90 -6.81 -16.10
C GLU A 34 -25.54 -7.51 -16.20
N TRP A 35 -25.02 -7.94 -15.04
CA TRP A 35 -23.77 -8.68 -14.93
C TRP A 35 -24.01 -10.18 -15.13
N PHE A 36 -23.24 -10.80 -16.02
CA PHE A 36 -23.27 -12.24 -16.27
C PHE A 36 -21.90 -12.87 -16.09
N PHE A 37 -21.88 -14.09 -15.54
CA PHE A 37 -20.67 -14.89 -15.42
C PHE A 37 -20.54 -15.83 -16.62
N LYS A 38 -20.02 -15.28 -17.74
CA LYS A 38 -20.01 -15.91 -19.07
C LYS A 38 -18.94 -17.00 -19.18
N ASN A 39 -19.16 -17.95 -20.10
CA ASN A 39 -18.27 -19.09 -20.37
C ASN A 39 -17.97 -19.97 -19.15
N SER A 40 -18.87 -19.95 -18.16
CA SER A 40 -18.71 -20.69 -16.91
C SER A 40 -19.17 -22.14 -17.02
N ARG A 41 -18.60 -22.99 -16.17
CA ARG A 41 -19.06 -24.36 -15.88
C ARG A 41 -19.83 -24.34 -14.57
N SER A 42 -20.79 -25.25 -14.41
CA SER A 42 -21.61 -25.37 -13.21
C SER A 42 -21.28 -26.60 -12.40
N SER A 43 -21.32 -26.47 -11.07
CA SER A 43 -21.28 -27.58 -10.11
C SER A 43 -22.25 -27.30 -8.97
N ILE A 44 -22.60 -28.33 -8.21
CA ILE A 44 -23.44 -28.20 -7.01
C ILE A 44 -22.63 -28.71 -5.82
N MET A 45 -22.75 -28.04 -4.67
CA MET A 45 -22.22 -28.55 -3.41
C MET A 45 -23.26 -28.41 -2.30
N VAL A 46 -23.14 -29.29 -1.30
CA VAL A 46 -23.95 -29.27 -0.09
C VAL A 46 -23.00 -28.96 1.06
N VAL A 47 -23.27 -27.88 1.78
CA VAL A 47 -22.43 -27.40 2.90
C VAL A 47 -23.28 -27.14 4.14
N PRO A 48 -22.73 -27.27 5.36
CA PRO A 48 -23.44 -26.87 6.58
C PRO A 48 -23.81 -25.38 6.53
N LYS A 49 -24.94 -25.00 7.14
CA LYS A 49 -25.37 -23.58 7.19
C LYS A 49 -24.36 -22.65 7.90
N HIS A 50 -23.55 -23.21 8.80
CA HIS A 50 -22.52 -22.48 9.56
C HIS A 50 -21.08 -22.76 9.06
N VAL A 51 -20.92 -23.12 7.78
CA VAL A 51 -19.61 -23.36 7.17
C VAL A 51 -18.72 -22.11 7.19
N THR A 52 -17.43 -22.27 7.48
CA THR A 52 -16.45 -21.18 7.41
C THR A 52 -15.89 -20.98 6.00
N LEU A 53 -15.33 -19.79 5.75
CA LEU A 53 -14.71 -19.44 4.47
C LEU A 53 -13.54 -20.35 4.13
N SER A 54 -12.74 -20.74 5.13
CA SER A 54 -11.63 -21.68 4.95
C SER A 54 -12.13 -23.07 4.51
N GLU A 55 -13.21 -23.56 5.13
CA GLU A 55 -13.78 -24.86 4.83
C GLU A 55 -14.40 -24.91 3.43
N ILE A 56 -15.27 -23.96 3.08
CA ILE A 56 -15.91 -23.93 1.75
C ILE A 56 -14.88 -23.74 0.65
N THR A 57 -13.87 -22.89 0.86
CA THR A 57 -12.75 -22.71 -0.06
C THR A 57 -11.95 -24.00 -0.19
N GLY A 58 -11.71 -24.70 0.91
CA GLY A 58 -11.06 -26.02 0.93
C GLY A 58 -11.80 -27.08 0.12
N ILE A 59 -13.13 -27.10 0.18
CA ILE A 59 -14.01 -27.96 -0.62
C ILE A 59 -13.91 -27.59 -2.10
N LEU A 60 -14.02 -26.30 -2.42
CA LEU A 60 -13.95 -25.79 -3.79
C LEU A 60 -12.64 -26.18 -4.49
N TYR A 61 -11.50 -26.02 -3.83
CA TYR A 61 -10.22 -26.44 -4.41
C TYR A 61 -10.18 -27.93 -4.77
N LYS A 62 -10.74 -28.79 -3.91
CA LYS A 62 -10.80 -30.25 -4.18
C LYS A 62 -11.77 -30.55 -5.32
N GLN A 63 -12.97 -29.96 -5.27
CA GLN A 63 -14.04 -30.22 -6.22
C GLN A 63 -13.72 -29.71 -7.62
N LEU A 64 -13.13 -28.51 -7.72
CA LEU A 64 -12.75 -27.88 -8.99
C LEU A 64 -11.38 -28.34 -9.51
N LYS A 65 -10.67 -29.20 -8.74
CA LYS A 65 -9.31 -29.68 -9.04
C LYS A 65 -8.32 -28.53 -9.29
N VAL A 66 -8.44 -27.46 -8.50
CA VAL A 66 -7.61 -26.26 -8.65
C VAL A 66 -6.34 -26.40 -7.81
N ASN A 67 -5.19 -26.10 -8.41
CA ASN A 67 -3.93 -26.11 -7.70
C ASN A 67 -3.85 -24.91 -6.74
N LYS A 68 -4.05 -25.17 -5.44
CA LYS A 68 -3.94 -24.20 -4.34
C LYS A 68 -2.64 -23.40 -4.33
N LYS A 69 -1.59 -23.90 -4.99
CA LYS A 69 -0.29 -23.23 -5.08
C LYS A 69 -0.19 -22.21 -6.21
N LEU A 70 -1.03 -22.32 -7.24
CA LEU A 70 -0.96 -21.49 -8.45
C LEU A 70 -2.09 -20.48 -8.53
N TYR A 71 -3.23 -20.84 -7.96
CA TYR A 71 -4.44 -20.07 -8.08
C TYR A 71 -5.04 -19.83 -6.70
N ARG A 72 -5.31 -18.56 -6.41
CA ARG A 72 -6.24 -18.17 -5.36
C ARG A 72 -7.65 -18.24 -5.93
N LEU A 73 -8.57 -18.89 -5.23
CA LEU A 73 -9.99 -18.80 -5.56
C LEU A 73 -10.56 -17.49 -5.03
N LYS A 74 -11.04 -16.65 -5.94
CA LYS A 74 -11.88 -15.50 -5.64
C LYS A 74 -13.34 -15.94 -5.68
N LEU A 75 -14.04 -15.79 -4.56
CA LEU A 75 -15.44 -16.18 -4.38
C LEU A 75 -16.30 -14.94 -4.54
N GLU A 76 -17.11 -14.89 -5.59
CA GLU A 76 -17.84 -13.71 -6.03
C GLU A 76 -19.34 -13.99 -6.11
N VAL A 77 -20.15 -13.00 -5.73
CA VAL A 77 -21.60 -13.09 -5.71
C VAL A 77 -22.19 -11.79 -6.22
N HIS A 78 -23.21 -11.89 -7.06
CA HIS A 78 -24.01 -10.75 -7.50
C HIS A 78 -25.39 -10.81 -6.86
N TYR A 79 -25.58 -10.11 -5.74
CA TYR A 79 -26.78 -10.24 -4.90
C TYR A 79 -28.09 -9.78 -5.55
N ARG A 80 -28.04 -9.06 -6.68
CA ARG A 80 -29.23 -8.52 -7.34
C ARG A 80 -29.11 -8.55 -8.87
N THR A 81 -29.39 -9.71 -9.46
CA THR A 81 -29.48 -9.87 -10.92
C THR A 81 -30.49 -8.87 -11.51
N GLY A 82 -30.20 -8.33 -12.70
CA GLY A 82 -31.01 -7.29 -13.36
C GLY A 82 -30.81 -5.84 -12.90
N SER A 83 -29.89 -5.55 -11.97
CA SER A 83 -29.61 -4.17 -11.51
C SER A 83 -28.16 -3.76 -11.74
N PRO A 84 -27.87 -2.76 -12.59
CA PRO A 84 -26.50 -2.35 -12.89
C PRO A 84 -25.80 -1.64 -11.72
N TRP A 85 -26.58 -1.15 -10.75
CA TRP A 85 -26.10 -0.36 -9.62
C TRP A 85 -25.53 -1.20 -8.47
N PHE A 86 -25.73 -2.53 -8.47
CA PHE A 86 -25.19 -3.41 -7.43
C PHE A 86 -23.96 -4.14 -7.99
N PRO A 87 -22.74 -3.86 -7.49
CA PRO A 87 -21.55 -4.49 -8.03
C PRO A 87 -21.44 -5.96 -7.63
N VAL A 88 -20.72 -6.74 -8.44
CA VAL A 88 -20.25 -8.07 -8.05
C VAL A 88 -19.39 -7.93 -6.79
N THR A 89 -19.73 -8.69 -5.76
CA THR A 89 -19.11 -8.60 -4.42
C THR A 89 -18.26 -9.85 -4.15
N GLU A 90 -17.01 -9.67 -3.66
CA GLU A 90 -16.17 -10.77 -3.19
C GLU A 90 -16.53 -11.14 -1.74
N ILE A 91 -16.63 -12.43 -1.44
CA ILE A 91 -16.75 -12.96 -0.07
C ILE A 91 -15.36 -12.95 0.56
N GLN A 92 -15.12 -12.07 1.53
CA GLN A 92 -13.78 -11.87 2.10
C GLN A 92 -13.62 -12.49 3.49
N ASN A 93 -14.72 -12.67 4.22
CA ASN A 93 -14.69 -13.21 5.58
C ASN A 93 -15.90 -14.13 5.88
N ASN A 94 -15.90 -14.72 7.08
CA ASN A 94 -16.96 -15.64 7.50
C ASN A 94 -18.34 -14.96 7.61
N GLN A 95 -18.40 -13.66 7.91
CA GLN A 95 -19.67 -12.92 8.03
C GLN A 95 -20.31 -12.73 6.65
N ASP A 96 -19.52 -12.38 5.62
CA ASP A 96 -19.99 -12.26 4.23
C ASP A 96 -20.53 -13.61 3.73
N LEU A 97 -19.84 -14.70 4.09
CA LEU A 97 -20.24 -16.05 3.73
C LEU A 97 -21.57 -16.43 4.38
N LEU A 98 -21.78 -16.10 5.66
CA LEU A 98 -23.06 -16.35 6.34
C LEU A 98 -24.22 -15.62 5.65
N VAL A 99 -24.01 -14.38 5.20
CA VAL A 99 -25.00 -13.63 4.43
C VAL A 99 -25.29 -14.33 3.10
N PHE A 100 -24.25 -14.74 2.37
CA PHE A 100 -24.42 -15.49 1.13
C PHE A 100 -25.22 -16.78 1.33
N ILE A 101 -24.86 -17.60 2.33
CA ILE A 101 -25.52 -18.88 2.63
C ILE A 101 -27.01 -18.67 2.97
N SER A 102 -27.33 -17.61 3.71
CA SER A 102 -28.72 -17.23 4.02
C SER A 102 -29.51 -16.84 2.77
N VAL A 103 -28.90 -16.10 1.84
CA VAL A 103 -29.55 -15.62 0.60
C VAL A 103 -29.69 -16.74 -0.43
N THR A 104 -28.63 -17.53 -0.67
CA THR A 104 -28.65 -18.61 -1.66
C THR A 104 -29.65 -19.71 -1.30
N SER A 105 -29.84 -19.97 0.01
CA SER A 105 -30.86 -20.92 0.50
C SER A 105 -32.29 -20.55 0.10
N LYS A 106 -32.57 -19.25 -0.14
CA LYS A 106 -33.90 -18.76 -0.53
C LYS A 106 -34.03 -18.53 -2.03
N THR A 107 -32.96 -18.07 -2.66
CA THR A 107 -33.00 -17.51 -4.04
C THR A 107 -32.27 -18.38 -5.06
N LYS A 108 -31.57 -19.43 -4.63
CA LYS A 108 -30.68 -20.26 -5.46
C LYS A 108 -29.58 -19.45 -6.17
N LEU A 109 -29.18 -18.34 -5.56
CA LEU A 109 -28.14 -17.45 -6.10
C LEU A 109 -26.80 -18.20 -6.23
N PRO A 110 -26.13 -18.19 -7.40
CA PRO A 110 -24.89 -18.92 -7.60
C PRO A 110 -23.70 -18.24 -6.92
N LEU A 111 -22.78 -19.05 -6.42
CA LEU A 111 -21.42 -18.66 -6.05
C LEU A 111 -20.55 -18.71 -7.31
N CYS A 112 -20.10 -17.55 -7.78
CA CYS A 112 -19.18 -17.46 -8.90
C CYS A 112 -17.74 -17.57 -8.38
N VAL A 113 -16.96 -18.49 -8.94
CA VAL A 113 -15.60 -18.77 -8.51
C VAL A 113 -14.64 -18.45 -9.64
N THR A 114 -13.87 -17.39 -9.44
CA THR A 114 -12.83 -16.95 -10.36
C THR A 114 -11.49 -17.44 -9.85
N GLN A 115 -10.75 -18.15 -10.70
CA GLN A 115 -9.37 -18.55 -10.40
C GLN A 115 -8.46 -17.35 -10.70
N ILE A 116 -7.82 -16.80 -9.67
CA ILE A 116 -6.84 -15.74 -9.81
C ILE A 116 -5.46 -16.36 -9.73
N TYR A 117 -4.68 -16.16 -10.78
CA TYR A 117 -3.28 -16.54 -10.81
C TYR A 117 -2.51 -15.74 -9.76
N ASP A 118 -1.80 -16.42 -8.87
CA ASP A 118 -1.01 -15.77 -7.82
C ASP A 118 0.41 -15.51 -8.35
N GLU A 119 0.66 -14.32 -8.91
CA GLU A 119 1.95 -13.95 -9.54
C GLU A 119 3.13 -13.93 -8.55
N PHE A 120 2.88 -13.97 -7.23
CA PHE A 120 3.95 -14.17 -6.24
C PHE A 120 4.40 -15.64 -6.12
N THR A 121 3.69 -16.58 -6.73
CA THR A 121 4.03 -18.01 -6.71
C THR A 121 4.64 -18.53 -8.03
N ASN A 122 4.72 -17.70 -9.07
CA ASN A 122 4.81 -18.19 -10.44
C ASN A 122 5.83 -17.51 -11.38
N VAL A 123 7.01 -17.18 -10.84
CA VAL A 123 8.25 -17.34 -11.62
C VAL A 123 8.56 -18.84 -11.86
N VAL A 124 7.78 -19.75 -11.27
CA VAL A 124 8.07 -21.20 -11.19
C VAL A 124 7.43 -22.05 -12.31
N GLN A 125 6.43 -21.60 -13.06
CA GLN A 125 5.56 -22.54 -13.80
C GLN A 125 5.65 -22.57 -15.33
N ASP A 126 6.43 -21.71 -15.99
CA ASP A 126 6.30 -21.53 -17.45
C ASP A 126 7.20 -22.43 -18.32
N ARG A 127 7.71 -23.56 -17.78
CA ARG A 127 8.58 -24.51 -18.53
C ARG A 127 8.01 -25.93 -18.73
N VAL A 128 6.75 -26.19 -18.42
CA VAL A 128 6.33 -27.59 -18.13
C VAL A 128 5.92 -28.44 -19.34
N THR A 129 5.56 -27.89 -20.52
CA THR A 129 4.90 -28.75 -21.54
C THR A 129 5.81 -29.42 -22.58
N SER A 130 7.14 -29.35 -22.46
CA SER A 130 8.07 -30.20 -23.23
C SER A 130 9.09 -30.98 -22.38
N GLY A 131 9.02 -30.90 -21.05
CA GLY A 131 10.14 -31.22 -20.14
C GLY A 131 9.87 -32.28 -19.06
N VAL A 132 8.93 -33.22 -19.24
CA VAL A 132 8.62 -34.22 -18.20
C VAL A 132 9.84 -35.11 -17.86
N ASP A 133 10.74 -35.33 -18.80
CA ASP A 133 11.99 -36.06 -18.58
C ASP A 133 13.16 -35.17 -18.08
N GLU A 134 13.07 -33.84 -18.24
CA GLU A 134 14.05 -32.88 -17.69
C GLU A 134 13.70 -32.42 -16.26
N GLU A 135 12.42 -32.30 -15.90
CA GLU A 135 11.97 -31.91 -14.55
C GLU A 135 12.36 -32.95 -13.48
N ARG A 136 12.25 -34.25 -13.79
CA ARG A 136 12.75 -35.31 -12.89
C ARG A 136 14.26 -35.23 -12.67
N ARG A 137 15.03 -34.76 -13.65
CA ARG A 137 16.48 -34.54 -13.52
C ARG A 137 16.83 -33.25 -12.76
N LYS A 138 15.99 -32.21 -12.83
CA LYS A 138 16.18 -30.97 -12.06
C LYS A 138 15.94 -31.17 -10.56
N ASP A 139 14.94 -31.94 -10.16
CA ASP A 139 14.65 -32.18 -8.72
C ASP A 139 15.79 -32.94 -7.99
N ASP A 140 16.62 -33.69 -8.72
CA ASP A 140 17.80 -34.39 -8.20
C ASP A 140 19.06 -33.52 -8.06
N LYS A 141 19.06 -32.31 -8.66
CA LYS A 141 20.23 -31.43 -8.61
C LYS A 141 20.55 -31.02 -7.17
N VAL A 142 21.83 -31.05 -6.80
CA VAL A 142 22.30 -30.77 -5.43
C VAL A 142 21.83 -29.38 -4.95
N GLU A 143 21.84 -28.39 -5.84
CA GLU A 143 21.42 -27.02 -5.57
C GLU A 143 19.93 -26.93 -5.20
N ASN A 144 19.07 -27.68 -5.88
CA ASN A 144 17.63 -27.72 -5.56
C ASN A 144 17.36 -28.40 -4.21
N ARG A 145 18.13 -29.43 -3.88
CA ARG A 145 18.09 -30.06 -2.55
C ARG A 145 18.53 -29.08 -1.46
N LEU A 146 19.57 -28.29 -1.72
CA LEU A 146 20.04 -27.24 -0.80
C LEU A 146 18.98 -26.14 -0.63
N ILE A 147 18.44 -25.59 -1.72
CA ILE A 147 17.34 -24.61 -1.67
C ILE A 147 16.19 -25.15 -0.84
N LYS A 148 15.76 -26.40 -1.07
CA LYS A 148 14.66 -27.01 -0.34
C LYS A 148 14.93 -27.18 1.15
N ALA A 149 16.17 -27.47 1.54
CA ALA A 149 16.58 -27.54 2.94
C ALA A 149 16.50 -26.14 3.58
N ILE A 150 17.07 -25.12 2.93
CA ILE A 150 17.02 -23.71 3.36
C ILE A 150 15.57 -23.24 3.53
N ARG A 151 14.72 -23.46 2.52
CA ARG A 151 13.31 -23.03 2.54
C ARG A 151 12.46 -23.74 3.61
N LYS A 152 12.93 -24.87 4.12
CA LYS A 152 12.27 -25.65 5.18
C LYS A 152 12.86 -25.39 6.57
N ASP A 153 13.84 -24.49 6.69
CA ASP A 153 14.56 -24.25 7.94
C ASP A 153 15.35 -25.49 8.42
N ASP A 154 15.68 -26.42 7.50
CA ASP A 154 16.43 -27.65 7.79
C ASP A 154 17.94 -27.40 7.61
N TRP A 155 18.49 -26.58 8.51
CA TRP A 155 19.87 -26.10 8.42
C TRP A 155 20.92 -27.17 8.61
N MET A 156 20.63 -28.20 9.40
CA MET A 156 21.50 -29.37 9.54
C MET A 156 21.70 -30.06 8.19
N LYS A 157 20.61 -30.28 7.44
CA LYS A 157 20.67 -30.87 6.10
C LYS A 157 21.31 -29.94 5.09
N ALA A 158 21.04 -28.63 5.15
CA ALA A 158 21.69 -27.66 4.28
C ALA A 158 23.22 -27.70 4.44
N ARG A 159 23.69 -27.72 5.69
CA ARG A 159 25.11 -27.82 6.04
C ARG A 159 25.72 -29.16 5.63
N GLU A 160 25.02 -30.27 5.83
CA GLU A 160 25.44 -31.58 5.34
C GLU A 160 25.67 -31.56 3.82
N ILE A 161 24.74 -30.98 3.04
CA ILE A 161 24.84 -30.88 1.59
C ILE A 161 26.06 -30.03 1.18
N VAL A 162 26.26 -28.88 1.81
CA VAL A 162 27.41 -28.00 1.52
C VAL A 162 28.74 -28.70 1.80
N ASN A 163 28.82 -29.47 2.88
CA ASN A 163 30.04 -30.18 3.26
C ASN A 163 30.35 -31.42 2.41
N THR A 164 29.33 -32.04 1.79
CA THR A 164 29.48 -33.37 1.16
C THR A 164 29.31 -33.38 -0.34
N GLN A 165 28.65 -32.38 -0.94
CA GLN A 165 28.18 -32.45 -2.33
C GLN A 165 28.74 -31.33 -3.24
N GLY A 166 29.85 -30.69 -2.86
CA GLY A 166 30.60 -29.77 -3.74
C GLY A 166 29.93 -28.41 -4.05
N VAL A 167 28.73 -28.17 -3.52
CA VAL A 167 28.04 -26.87 -3.56
C VAL A 167 28.43 -26.06 -2.33
N THR A 168 28.72 -24.78 -2.51
CA THR A 168 29.08 -23.84 -1.42
C THR A 168 27.96 -22.86 -1.12
N TRP A 169 28.05 -22.12 -0.01
CA TRP A 169 27.12 -21.03 0.31
C TRP A 169 27.08 -19.91 -0.73
N THR A 170 28.17 -19.73 -1.47
CA THR A 170 28.32 -18.71 -2.53
C THR A 170 27.92 -19.20 -3.92
N SER A 171 27.60 -20.49 -4.06
CA SER A 171 27.17 -21.08 -5.33
C SER A 171 25.85 -20.48 -5.81
N LYS A 172 25.67 -20.39 -7.13
CA LYS A 172 24.43 -19.98 -7.78
C LYS A 172 23.47 -21.17 -7.79
N LEU A 173 22.37 -21.07 -7.06
CA LEU A 173 21.53 -22.22 -6.74
C LEU A 173 20.31 -22.37 -7.65
N ASP A 174 19.86 -21.29 -8.28
CA ASP A 174 18.71 -21.30 -9.20
C ASP A 174 19.03 -20.57 -10.52
N ASP A 175 18.05 -20.58 -11.43
CA ASP A 175 18.14 -19.96 -12.74
C ASP A 175 18.25 -18.42 -12.65
N ASP A 176 17.84 -17.81 -11.52
CA ASP A 176 17.96 -16.37 -11.26
C ASP A 176 19.33 -15.97 -10.70
N GLY A 177 20.19 -16.95 -10.39
CA GLY A 177 21.52 -16.72 -9.82
C GLY A 177 21.50 -16.37 -8.33
N ASN A 178 20.45 -16.75 -7.60
CA ASN A 178 20.35 -16.59 -6.16
C ASN A 178 21.30 -17.56 -5.45
N THR A 179 21.96 -17.07 -4.40
CA THR A 179 22.84 -17.88 -3.54
C THR A 179 22.08 -18.36 -2.31
N ALA A 180 22.71 -19.22 -1.48
CA ALA A 180 22.10 -19.66 -0.23
C ALA A 180 21.67 -18.49 0.67
N LEU A 181 22.46 -17.42 0.70
CA LEU A 181 22.19 -16.24 1.52
C LEU A 181 20.95 -15.46 1.03
N HIS A 182 20.71 -15.36 -0.28
CA HIS A 182 19.48 -14.73 -0.83
C HIS A 182 18.22 -15.45 -0.34
N PHE A 183 18.27 -16.78 -0.27
CA PHE A 183 17.17 -17.56 0.28
C PHE A 183 17.10 -17.39 1.80
N ALA A 184 18.19 -17.56 2.53
CA ALA A 184 18.22 -17.52 3.99
C ALA A 184 17.59 -16.24 4.59
N VAL A 185 17.81 -15.08 3.95
CA VAL A 185 17.33 -13.78 4.44
C VAL A 185 15.88 -13.44 4.06
N SER A 186 15.18 -14.34 3.36
CA SER A 186 13.77 -14.15 2.98
C SER A 186 12.82 -14.39 4.18
N ARG A 187 11.58 -14.87 3.98
CA ARG A 187 10.51 -15.01 5.01
C ARG A 187 10.80 -15.92 6.23
N TYR A 188 12.04 -16.27 6.53
CA TYR A 188 12.42 -17.27 7.53
C TYR A 188 12.57 -16.67 8.93
N LYS A 189 12.30 -17.49 9.95
CA LYS A 189 12.20 -17.06 11.35
C LYS A 189 13.53 -17.14 12.10
N ASP A 190 14.45 -17.99 11.65
CA ASP A 190 15.75 -18.16 12.28
C ASP A 190 16.83 -17.38 11.52
N ASN A 191 17.34 -16.33 12.16
CA ASN A 191 18.42 -15.50 11.61
C ASN A 191 19.81 -15.96 12.08
N GLU A 192 19.93 -16.95 12.97
CA GLU A 192 21.22 -17.50 13.38
C GLU A 192 21.95 -18.13 12.20
N VAL A 193 21.21 -18.73 11.27
CA VAL A 193 21.79 -19.22 10.03
C VAL A 193 22.43 -18.14 9.16
N VAL A 194 21.87 -16.92 9.17
CA VAL A 194 22.47 -15.79 8.44
C VAL A 194 23.85 -15.51 9.04
N ARG A 195 23.98 -15.54 10.38
CA ARG A 195 25.28 -15.41 11.05
C ARG A 195 26.24 -16.52 10.67
N ASP A 196 25.76 -17.76 10.64
CA ASP A 196 26.59 -18.92 10.33
C ASP A 196 27.10 -18.91 8.89
N ILE A 197 26.22 -18.62 7.91
CA ILE A 197 26.64 -18.46 6.52
C ILE A 197 27.68 -17.33 6.40
N LEU A 198 27.45 -16.19 7.08
CA LEU A 198 28.36 -15.05 7.05
C LEU A 198 29.72 -15.31 7.72
N LYS A 199 29.81 -16.22 8.69
CA LYS A 199 31.10 -16.65 9.27
C LYS A 199 31.94 -17.49 8.30
N GLU A 200 31.29 -18.15 7.35
CA GLU A 200 31.92 -19.08 6.41
C GLU A 200 32.20 -18.48 5.04
N ILE A 201 31.68 -17.28 4.77
CA ILE A 201 31.98 -16.52 3.55
C ILE A 201 32.84 -15.30 3.86
N ASN A 202 33.65 -14.86 2.89
CA ASN A 202 34.38 -13.62 3.01
C ASN A 202 33.39 -12.43 3.04
N SER A 203 33.52 -11.53 4.01
CA SER A 203 32.64 -10.36 4.16
C SER A 203 32.67 -9.42 2.95
N GLU A 204 33.78 -9.33 2.22
CA GLU A 204 33.86 -8.56 0.96
C GLU A 204 33.05 -9.21 -0.17
N LEU A 205 32.82 -10.53 -0.12
CA LEU A 205 31.92 -11.21 -1.06
C LEU A 205 30.46 -10.82 -0.82
N LEU A 206 30.06 -10.41 0.40
CA LEU A 206 28.68 -10.00 0.67
C LEU A 206 28.27 -8.80 -0.19
N ALA A 207 29.17 -7.83 -0.36
CA ALA A 207 28.91 -6.62 -1.16
C ALA A 207 28.87 -6.89 -2.67
N THR A 208 29.53 -7.94 -3.14
CA THR A 208 29.63 -8.32 -4.56
C THR A 208 28.71 -9.47 -4.95
N THR A 209 28.09 -10.13 -3.98
CA THR A 209 27.15 -11.23 -4.21
C THR A 209 25.82 -10.68 -4.70
N VAL A 210 25.64 -10.69 -6.01
CA VAL A 210 24.39 -10.29 -6.68
C VAL A 210 23.84 -11.41 -7.55
N ASN A 211 22.52 -11.49 -7.68
CA ASN A 211 21.84 -12.37 -8.64
C ASN A 211 21.83 -11.74 -10.06
N ILE A 212 21.16 -12.37 -11.03
CA ILE A 212 21.15 -11.88 -12.43
C ILE A 212 20.49 -10.51 -12.56
N ALA A 213 19.49 -10.20 -11.71
CA ALA A 213 18.85 -8.89 -11.66
C ALA A 213 19.67 -7.82 -10.92
N GLY A 214 20.86 -8.17 -10.42
CA GLY A 214 21.70 -7.28 -9.61
C GLY A 214 21.29 -7.22 -8.14
N PHE A 215 20.29 -8.01 -7.72
CA PHE A 215 19.85 -7.99 -6.33
C PHE A 215 20.91 -8.69 -5.48
N ASN A 216 21.33 -8.03 -4.41
CA ASN A 216 22.10 -8.67 -3.34
C ASN A 216 21.16 -9.19 -2.24
N PRO A 217 21.68 -9.94 -1.24
CA PRO A 217 20.87 -10.42 -0.12
C PRO A 217 20.14 -9.33 0.67
N ALA A 218 20.67 -8.11 0.77
CA ALA A 218 19.99 -7.01 1.44
C ALA A 218 18.70 -6.57 0.72
N HIS A 219 18.65 -6.65 -0.62
CA HIS A 219 17.41 -6.39 -1.37
C HIS A 219 16.32 -7.42 -1.01
N HIS A 220 16.68 -8.70 -0.90
CA HIS A 220 15.74 -9.74 -0.48
C HIS A 220 15.27 -9.51 0.96
N ALA A 221 16.18 -9.27 1.90
CA ALA A 221 15.82 -9.00 3.29
C ALA A 221 14.86 -7.81 3.42
N ALA A 222 15.13 -6.74 2.68
CA ALA A 222 14.27 -5.55 2.62
C ALA A 222 12.87 -5.88 2.04
N ALA A 223 12.82 -6.55 0.89
CA ALA A 223 11.57 -6.93 0.23
C ALA A 223 10.69 -7.85 1.09
N PHE A 224 11.31 -8.70 1.92
CA PHE A 224 10.60 -9.62 2.81
C PHE A 224 10.39 -9.08 4.23
N GLY A 225 10.86 -7.87 4.55
CA GLY A 225 10.71 -7.28 5.88
C GLY A 225 11.54 -7.97 6.98
N ASN A 226 12.65 -8.62 6.62
CA ASN A 226 13.51 -9.31 7.58
C ASN A 226 14.56 -8.35 8.17
N THR A 227 14.12 -7.48 9.09
CA THR A 227 14.96 -6.47 9.75
C THR A 227 16.15 -7.08 10.50
N GLU A 228 16.00 -8.29 11.05
CA GLU A 228 17.07 -8.90 11.85
C GLU A 228 18.17 -9.50 10.99
N ALA A 229 17.85 -10.24 9.91
CA ALA A 229 18.85 -10.64 8.91
C ALA A 229 19.63 -9.45 8.36
N LEU A 230 18.93 -8.34 8.16
CA LEU A 230 19.49 -7.11 7.65
C LEU A 230 20.50 -6.46 8.59
N LYS A 231 20.19 -6.40 9.90
CA LYS A 231 21.15 -5.98 10.94
C LYS A 231 22.40 -6.86 10.95
N ILE A 232 22.20 -8.18 10.85
CA ILE A 232 23.31 -9.14 10.84
C ILE A 232 24.23 -8.92 9.63
N MET A 233 23.66 -8.73 8.44
CA MET A 233 24.41 -8.42 7.23
C MET A 233 25.13 -7.08 7.32
N LEU A 234 24.49 -6.08 7.93
CA LEU A 234 25.07 -4.76 8.17
C LEU A 234 26.29 -4.79 9.09
N ASP A 235 26.22 -5.58 10.16
CA ASP A 235 27.33 -5.76 11.10
C ASP A 235 28.50 -6.49 10.43
N SER A 236 28.21 -7.35 9.42
CA SER A 236 29.23 -8.08 8.66
C SER A 236 29.90 -7.21 7.58
N ASN A 237 29.11 -6.53 6.74
CA ASN A 237 29.61 -5.57 5.77
C ASN A 237 28.54 -4.53 5.41
N PRO A 238 28.64 -3.28 5.88
CA PRO A 238 27.63 -2.25 5.64
C PRO A 238 27.52 -1.86 4.16
N LYS A 239 28.53 -2.16 3.32
CA LYS A 239 28.51 -1.85 1.89
C LYS A 239 27.36 -2.54 1.15
N CYS A 240 26.83 -3.64 1.66
CA CYS A 240 25.71 -4.34 1.04
C CYS A 240 24.42 -3.49 0.94
N LEU A 241 24.30 -2.39 1.69
CA LEU A 241 23.15 -1.47 1.55
C LEU A 241 23.23 -0.57 0.33
N TYR A 242 24.44 -0.36 -0.18
CA TYR A 242 24.73 0.70 -1.14
C TYR A 242 24.99 0.17 -2.55
N THR A 243 25.07 -1.15 -2.72
CA THR A 243 25.14 -1.77 -4.04
C THR A 243 23.76 -1.62 -4.69
N PRO A 244 23.62 -0.84 -5.78
CA PRO A 244 22.38 -0.79 -6.52
C PRO A 244 22.18 -2.08 -7.32
N ASP A 245 20.92 -2.40 -7.59
CA ASP A 245 20.56 -3.40 -8.58
C ASP A 245 20.73 -2.89 -10.03
N ASN A 246 20.34 -3.70 -11.01
CA ASN A 246 20.42 -3.33 -12.42
C ASN A 246 19.47 -2.19 -12.83
N TYR A 247 18.54 -1.77 -11.94
CA TYR A 247 17.63 -0.65 -12.13
C TYR A 247 18.10 0.61 -11.40
N ASP A 248 19.33 0.63 -10.88
CA ASP A 248 19.87 1.68 -10.01
C ASP A 248 19.09 1.85 -8.69
N LEU A 249 18.38 0.82 -8.24
CA LEU A 249 17.63 0.84 -6.98
C LEU A 249 18.43 0.18 -5.86
N LEU A 250 18.42 0.83 -4.69
CA LEU A 250 18.95 0.29 -3.44
C LEU A 250 17.92 -0.57 -2.71
N ALA A 251 18.38 -1.45 -1.82
CA ALA A 251 17.52 -2.30 -0.99
C ALA A 251 16.39 -1.54 -0.25
N ILE A 252 16.63 -0.30 0.19
CA ILE A 252 15.62 0.53 0.87
C ILE A 252 14.36 0.79 0.01
N HIS A 253 14.48 0.87 -1.32
CA HIS A 253 13.34 1.07 -2.23
C HIS A 253 12.40 -0.14 -2.28
N TYR A 254 12.87 -1.31 -1.82
CA TYR A 254 12.08 -2.54 -1.74
C TYR A 254 11.48 -2.77 -0.35
N ALA A 255 11.80 -1.94 0.65
CA ALA A 255 11.33 -2.08 2.03
C ALA A 255 9.97 -1.41 2.32
N LEU A 256 9.28 -0.86 1.32
CA LEU A 256 8.04 -0.09 1.51
C LEU A 256 6.74 -0.91 1.35
N ALA A 257 6.84 -2.23 1.13
CA ALA A 257 5.68 -3.10 1.24
C ALA A 257 5.17 -3.14 2.71
N ILE A 258 3.85 -3.30 2.92
CA ILE A 258 3.21 -3.29 4.25
C ILE A 258 3.96 -4.07 5.34
N PRO A 259 4.43 -5.33 5.15
CA PRO A 259 5.14 -6.05 6.19
C PRO A 259 6.57 -5.55 6.46
N ALA A 260 7.11 -4.66 5.62
CA ALA A 260 8.49 -4.20 5.65
C ALA A 260 8.65 -2.75 6.13
N ILE A 261 7.57 -2.04 6.50
CA ILE A 261 7.65 -0.63 6.95
C ILE A 261 8.60 -0.47 8.15
N GLU A 262 8.60 -1.40 9.10
CA GLU A 262 9.55 -1.35 10.23
C GLU A 262 11.00 -1.50 9.78
N THR A 263 11.25 -2.38 8.80
CA THR A 263 12.56 -2.56 8.16
C THR A 263 12.98 -1.29 7.44
N PHE A 264 12.07 -0.66 6.71
CA PHE A 264 12.29 0.62 6.04
C PHE A 264 12.68 1.72 7.02
N LEU A 265 11.92 1.90 8.11
CA LEU A 265 12.22 2.93 9.11
C LEU A 265 13.57 2.69 9.79
N TYR A 266 13.91 1.42 10.08
CA TYR A 266 15.24 1.07 10.57
C TYR A 266 16.33 1.46 9.56
N PHE A 267 16.15 1.10 8.29
CA PHE A 267 17.07 1.43 7.21
C PHE A 267 17.26 2.93 7.03
N PHE A 268 16.16 3.66 6.94
CA PHE A 268 16.17 5.09 6.74
C PHE A 268 16.96 5.79 7.84
N ASN A 269 16.70 5.44 9.11
CA ASN A 269 17.45 5.98 10.25
C ASN A 269 18.93 5.60 10.22
N LYS A 270 19.25 4.35 9.86
CA LYS A 270 20.64 3.87 9.79
C LYS A 270 21.42 4.61 8.71
N MET A 271 20.86 4.69 7.50
CA MET A 271 21.47 5.39 6.37
C MET A 271 21.64 6.89 6.65
N LYS A 272 20.65 7.52 7.31
CA LYS A 272 20.73 8.93 7.72
C LYS A 272 21.84 9.20 8.75
N SER A 273 22.06 8.28 9.70
CA SER A 273 23.08 8.45 10.75
C SER A 273 24.53 8.38 10.25
N CYS A 274 24.74 7.91 9.02
CA CYS A 274 26.04 7.88 8.37
C CYS A 274 26.16 9.11 7.46
N GLU A 275 26.51 10.27 8.02
CA GLU A 275 26.38 11.56 7.33
C GLU A 275 27.52 11.87 6.33
N THR A 276 28.74 11.36 6.57
CA THR A 276 29.97 11.84 5.90
C THR A 276 30.30 11.21 4.54
N GLU A 277 29.72 10.06 4.17
CA GLU A 277 29.96 9.37 2.89
C GLU A 277 28.73 9.39 1.94
N TYR A 278 27.55 9.75 2.46
CA TYR A 278 26.28 9.22 1.94
C TYR A 278 25.25 10.27 1.50
N ASP A 279 25.57 11.56 1.58
CA ASP A 279 24.77 12.69 1.08
C ASP A 279 24.46 12.60 -0.44
N LYS A 280 25.02 11.63 -1.17
CA LYS A 280 24.72 11.39 -2.59
C LYS A 280 23.69 10.28 -2.84
N LEU A 281 23.28 9.52 -1.82
CA LEU A 281 22.44 8.33 -2.00
C LEU A 281 21.03 8.68 -2.47
N PHE A 282 20.42 9.69 -1.86
CA PHE A 282 19.07 10.15 -2.19
C PHE A 282 19.09 11.39 -3.10
N ARG A 283 20.18 11.61 -3.84
CA ARG A 283 20.22 12.63 -4.89
C ARG A 283 19.74 12.04 -6.22
N GLY A 284 19.16 12.89 -7.06
CA GLY A 284 18.71 12.52 -8.40
C GLY A 284 17.59 11.49 -8.38
N MET A 285 17.59 10.58 -9.36
CA MET A 285 16.46 9.70 -9.65
C MET A 285 16.13 8.74 -8.48
N ARG A 286 17.14 8.26 -7.75
CA ARG A 286 16.94 7.39 -6.58
C ARG A 286 16.13 8.09 -5.48
N GLY A 287 16.52 9.31 -5.11
CA GLY A 287 15.80 10.10 -4.11
C GLY A 287 14.38 10.43 -4.53
N ILE A 288 14.17 10.76 -5.80
CA ILE A 288 12.84 11.04 -6.35
C ILE A 288 11.96 9.78 -6.29
N ASN A 289 12.46 8.64 -6.75
CA ASN A 289 11.73 7.38 -6.67
C ASN A 289 11.36 7.03 -5.23
N LEU A 290 12.31 7.17 -4.30
CA LEU A 290 12.07 6.94 -2.89
C LEU A 290 11.00 7.89 -2.32
N LEU A 291 11.10 9.19 -2.59
CA LEU A 291 10.13 10.18 -2.14
C LEU A 291 8.71 9.84 -2.63
N HIS A 292 8.57 9.47 -3.90
CA HIS A 292 7.29 9.04 -4.46
C HIS A 292 6.73 7.80 -3.75
N GLN A 293 7.55 6.76 -3.54
CA GLN A 293 7.11 5.55 -2.84
C GLN A 293 6.69 5.82 -1.38
N VAL A 294 7.43 6.70 -0.68
CA VAL A 294 7.15 7.13 0.70
C VAL A 294 5.82 7.89 0.77
N LEU A 295 5.57 8.80 -0.18
CA LEU A 295 4.31 9.53 -0.31
C LEU A 295 3.14 8.62 -0.69
N ASP A 296 3.37 7.60 -1.52
CA ASP A 296 2.38 6.57 -1.86
C ASP A 296 2.02 5.69 -0.67
N THR A 297 2.98 5.43 0.21
CA THR A 297 2.77 4.67 1.45
C THR A 297 2.13 5.53 2.55
N GLY A 298 2.14 6.87 2.43
CA GLY A 298 1.61 7.79 3.43
C GLY A 298 2.55 8.10 4.60
N LEU A 299 3.85 7.84 4.45
CA LEU A 299 4.89 8.11 5.46
C LEU A 299 5.36 9.57 5.37
N ILE A 300 4.48 10.50 5.74
CA ILE A 300 4.67 11.94 5.52
C ILE A 300 5.81 12.53 6.36
N ASP A 301 6.05 11.98 7.54
CA ASP A 301 7.19 12.31 8.39
C ASP A 301 8.52 12.01 7.68
N VAL A 302 8.64 10.84 7.06
CA VAL A 302 9.83 10.47 6.29
C VAL A 302 9.98 11.34 5.04
N ALA A 303 8.88 11.64 4.34
CA ALA A 303 8.91 12.56 3.19
C ALA A 303 9.42 13.96 3.59
N TYR A 304 8.97 14.47 4.73
CA TYR A 304 9.44 15.73 5.31
C TYR A 304 10.93 15.69 5.66
N GLU A 305 11.39 14.62 6.27
CA GLU A 305 12.82 14.45 6.56
C GLU A 305 13.67 14.36 5.28
N LEU A 306 13.21 13.64 4.26
CA LEU A 306 13.88 13.53 2.97
C LEU A 306 14.04 14.91 2.31
N ILE A 307 12.99 15.72 2.28
CA ILE A 307 13.05 17.06 1.68
C ILE A 307 13.95 18.00 2.49
N ASN A 308 13.97 17.88 3.82
CA ASN A 308 14.87 18.68 4.64
C ASN A 308 16.35 18.30 4.44
N GLY A 309 16.66 17.01 4.27
CA GLY A 309 18.01 16.54 3.96
C GLY A 309 18.42 16.84 2.51
N TYR A 310 17.46 16.80 1.59
CA TYR A 310 17.69 16.92 0.14
C TYR A 310 16.68 17.90 -0.49
N PRO A 311 16.84 19.22 -0.30
CA PRO A 311 15.86 20.21 -0.74
C PRO A 311 15.53 20.18 -2.24
N SER A 312 16.49 19.78 -3.08
CA SER A 312 16.26 19.65 -4.53
C SER A 312 15.17 18.63 -4.89
N LEU A 313 14.82 17.70 -4.00
CA LEU A 313 13.71 16.78 -4.20
C LEU A 313 12.35 17.49 -4.19
N ALA A 314 12.21 18.62 -3.48
CA ALA A 314 10.95 19.35 -3.40
C ALA A 314 10.49 19.91 -4.74
N THR A 315 11.45 20.23 -5.62
CA THR A 315 11.21 20.99 -6.84
C THR A 315 11.42 20.18 -8.12
N THR A 316 11.90 18.95 -7.99
CA THR A 316 12.12 18.11 -9.18
C THR A 316 10.78 17.59 -9.72
N VAL A 317 10.60 17.67 -11.04
CA VAL A 317 9.43 17.16 -11.75
C VAL A 317 9.69 15.71 -12.16
N TYR A 318 8.73 14.81 -11.89
CA TYR A 318 8.80 13.41 -12.28
C TYR A 318 7.54 13.00 -13.05
N ARG A 319 7.72 12.46 -14.27
CA ARG A 319 6.61 12.08 -15.18
C ARG A 319 5.54 13.18 -15.28
N ASP A 320 6.02 14.42 -15.48
CA ASP A 320 5.21 15.65 -15.57
C ASP A 320 4.38 15.99 -14.32
N LYS A 321 4.75 15.44 -13.15
CA LYS A 321 4.12 15.73 -11.87
C LYS A 321 5.13 16.30 -10.88
N THR A 322 4.70 17.33 -10.16
CA THR A 322 5.43 17.86 -9.01
C THR A 322 5.13 17.04 -7.76
N VAL A 323 5.94 17.22 -6.71
CA VAL A 323 5.66 16.63 -5.40
C VAL A 323 4.31 17.13 -4.85
N LEU A 324 3.98 18.41 -5.08
CA LEU A 324 2.69 18.99 -4.70
C LEU A 324 1.51 18.29 -5.37
N ASP A 325 1.61 17.99 -6.67
CA ASP A 325 0.60 17.21 -7.39
C ASP A 325 0.35 15.85 -6.70
N CYS A 326 1.44 15.15 -6.33
CA CYS A 326 1.35 13.83 -5.69
C CYS A 326 0.68 13.86 -4.31
N ILE A 327 0.94 14.90 -3.51
CA ILE A 327 0.34 15.07 -2.19
C ILE A 327 -1.15 15.45 -2.34
N ILE A 328 -1.47 16.42 -3.20
CA ILE A 328 -2.83 16.97 -3.35
C ILE A 328 -3.82 15.92 -3.90
N ARG A 329 -3.35 14.93 -4.66
CA ARG A 329 -4.18 13.77 -5.10
C ARG A 329 -4.66 12.87 -3.97
N LYS A 330 -4.09 12.99 -2.77
CA LYS A 330 -4.40 12.13 -1.61
C LYS A 330 -5.20 12.90 -0.55
N PRO A 331 -6.53 12.99 -0.66
CA PRO A 331 -7.36 13.74 0.29
C PRO A 331 -7.22 13.24 1.74
N GLU A 332 -6.90 11.97 1.95
CA GLU A 332 -6.68 11.36 3.26
C GLU A 332 -5.44 11.88 4.02
N LEU A 333 -4.58 12.69 3.36
CA LEU A 333 -3.47 13.40 4.00
C LEU A 333 -3.89 14.74 4.61
N PHE A 334 -5.14 15.16 4.39
CA PHE A 334 -5.68 16.45 4.80
C PHE A 334 -6.86 16.26 5.74
N TYR A 335 -7.01 17.16 6.72
CA TYR A 335 -8.20 17.14 7.58
C TYR A 335 -9.45 17.47 6.76
N CYS A 336 -9.36 18.43 5.84
CA CYS A 336 -10.43 18.80 4.94
C CYS A 336 -10.74 17.71 3.91
N GLY A 337 -9.78 16.84 3.54
CA GLY A 337 -10.07 15.70 2.68
C GLY A 337 -10.62 14.48 3.43
N THR A 338 -10.41 14.41 4.75
CA THR A 338 -10.83 13.27 5.57
C THR A 338 -12.28 13.40 6.07
N SER A 339 -13.09 12.36 5.84
CA SER A 339 -14.49 12.33 6.26
C SER A 339 -14.67 11.82 7.69
N TYR A 340 -14.83 12.75 8.63
CA TYR A 340 -15.11 12.44 10.04
C TYR A 340 -16.59 12.55 10.39
N ARG A 341 -17.07 11.62 11.21
CA ARG A 341 -18.39 11.73 11.88
C ARG A 341 -18.37 12.90 12.88
N PHE A 342 -19.55 13.41 13.24
CA PHE A 342 -19.71 14.57 14.13
C PHE A 342 -18.85 14.50 15.40
N TYR A 343 -18.94 13.40 16.15
CA TYR A 343 -18.13 13.20 17.36
C TYR A 343 -16.62 13.19 17.08
N SER A 344 -16.19 12.52 16.00
CA SER A 344 -14.78 12.45 15.61
C SER A 344 -14.21 13.82 15.25
N ARG A 345 -15.00 14.71 14.62
CA ARG A 345 -14.60 16.10 14.33
C ARG A 345 -14.31 16.88 15.62
N PHE A 346 -15.21 16.77 16.60
CA PHE A 346 -15.03 17.42 17.90
C PHE A 346 -13.79 16.89 18.62
N VAL A 347 -13.64 15.56 18.69
CA VAL A 347 -12.47 14.94 19.34
C VAL A 347 -11.16 15.30 18.64
N TYR A 348 -11.14 15.31 17.31
CA TYR A 348 -9.97 15.72 16.52
C TYR A 348 -9.52 17.14 16.89
N GLN A 349 -10.44 18.09 17.02
CA GLN A 349 -10.10 19.46 17.40
C GLN A 349 -9.44 19.54 18.78
N ILE A 350 -9.97 18.82 19.77
CA ILE A 350 -9.49 18.91 21.16
C ILE A 350 -8.31 17.97 21.49
N VAL A 351 -8.01 16.97 20.63
CA VAL A 351 -6.95 16.01 20.94
C VAL A 351 -5.59 16.71 20.89
N PRO A 352 -4.80 16.66 21.98
CA PRO A 352 -3.50 17.30 22.00
C PRO A 352 -2.49 16.42 21.26
N ILE A 353 -1.78 17.02 20.31
CA ILE A 353 -0.57 16.45 19.72
C ILE A 353 0.62 17.00 20.51
N LYS A 354 1.56 16.12 20.88
CA LYS A 354 2.88 16.59 21.34
C LYS A 354 3.63 17.00 20.06
N ASN A 355 4.21 18.20 20.03
CA ASN A 355 5.22 18.55 19.03
C ASN A 355 6.47 17.70 19.29
N ASN A 356 6.42 16.44 18.87
CA ASN A 356 7.54 15.52 18.85
C ASN A 356 8.20 15.58 17.46
N SER A 357 8.55 16.78 16.98
CA SER A 357 9.48 16.86 15.86
C SER A 357 10.85 16.43 16.37
N LEU A 358 11.37 15.34 15.80
CA LEU A 358 12.80 15.01 15.85
C LEU A 358 13.53 16.04 14.97
N GLY A 359 13.76 17.22 15.53
CA GLY A 359 14.37 18.36 14.85
C GLY A 359 13.81 19.67 15.41
N SER A 360 14.68 20.44 16.05
CA SER A 360 14.34 21.67 16.77
C SER A 360 14.15 22.87 15.85
N ASN A 361 13.34 23.81 16.35
CA ASN A 361 13.25 25.21 15.99
C ASN A 361 12.64 25.48 14.62
N ASP A 362 11.32 25.68 14.57
CA ASP A 362 10.79 26.96 14.07
C ASP A 362 9.28 27.14 14.30
N THR A 363 8.98 28.41 14.58
CA THR A 363 7.72 29.17 14.63
C THR A 363 6.43 28.48 15.08
N ALA A 364 5.78 29.11 16.08
CA ALA A 364 4.53 28.69 16.68
C ALA A 364 3.48 28.33 15.61
N ASP A 365 3.01 27.08 15.66
CA ASP A 365 1.87 26.58 14.88
C ASP A 365 0.69 27.55 15.06
N VAL A 366 0.32 28.28 14.00
CA VAL A 366 -0.79 29.24 14.00
C VAL A 366 -2.14 28.54 14.25
N GLU A 367 -2.25 27.24 13.94
CA GLU A 367 -3.41 26.41 14.30
C GLU A 367 -3.38 25.85 15.73
N ASN A 368 -2.24 25.97 16.42
CA ASN A 368 -2.06 25.54 17.80
C ASN A 368 -1.96 26.74 18.75
N GLN A 369 -2.51 27.90 18.36
CA GLN A 369 -2.98 28.84 19.36
C GLN A 369 -3.91 28.02 20.27
N GLU A 370 -3.46 27.79 21.50
CA GLU A 370 -4.38 27.63 22.62
C GLU A 370 -5.50 28.62 22.36
N THR A 371 -6.69 28.12 22.00
CA THR A 371 -7.86 28.92 21.77
C THR A 371 -8.01 29.80 23.00
N ARG A 372 -7.58 31.07 22.88
CA ARG A 372 -7.45 31.98 24.02
C ARG A 372 -8.83 32.39 24.56
N ASN A 373 -9.91 31.83 24.02
CA ASN A 373 -11.26 32.01 24.50
C ASN A 373 -11.98 30.67 24.67
N LYS A 374 -11.92 30.17 25.92
CA LYS A 374 -12.94 29.34 26.60
C LYS A 374 -13.35 28.02 25.95
N ASP A 375 -12.63 26.95 26.31
CA ASP A 375 -13.29 25.67 26.61
C ASP A 375 -12.93 25.23 28.03
N LYS A 376 -13.73 25.70 28.99
CA LYS A 376 -13.68 25.35 30.42
C LYS A 376 -14.11 23.91 30.72
N PHE A 377 -14.32 23.05 29.73
CA PHE A 377 -14.97 21.75 29.92
C PHE A 377 -14.07 20.51 29.87
N VAL A 378 -12.82 20.60 29.38
CA VAL A 378 -11.94 19.42 29.27
C VAL A 378 -10.94 19.41 30.42
N THR A 379 -11.31 18.77 31.53
CA THR A 379 -10.44 18.63 32.72
C THR A 379 -9.17 17.83 32.38
N LYS A 380 -8.06 18.10 33.09
CA LYS A 380 -6.78 17.36 32.97
C LYS A 380 -6.96 15.82 33.02
N HIS A 381 -8.00 15.35 33.70
CA HIS A 381 -8.36 13.94 33.81
C HIS A 381 -8.89 13.36 32.48
N THR A 382 -9.79 14.09 31.80
CA THR A 382 -10.29 13.69 30.47
C THR A 382 -9.16 13.58 29.43
N ARG A 383 -8.18 14.50 29.42
CA ARG A 383 -6.99 14.39 28.55
C ARG A 383 -6.18 13.12 28.77
N LYS A 384 -6.08 12.62 30.01
CA LYS A 384 -5.36 11.38 30.32
C LYS A 384 -6.11 10.13 29.82
N CYS A 385 -7.44 10.13 29.95
CA CYS A 385 -8.30 9.07 29.42
C CYS A 385 -8.31 9.02 27.89
N LEU A 386 -8.09 10.16 27.21
CA LEU A 386 -8.03 10.22 25.75
C LEU A 386 -6.87 9.39 25.16
N HIS A 387 -5.78 9.16 25.90
CA HIS A 387 -4.62 8.41 25.40
C HIS A 387 -4.79 6.88 25.40
N THR A 388 -5.81 6.35 26.08
CA THR A 388 -5.96 4.91 26.32
C THR A 388 -7.00 4.26 25.39
N VAL A 389 -7.77 5.05 24.64
CA VAL A 389 -8.85 4.56 23.78
C VAL A 389 -8.35 4.42 22.33
N PRO A 390 -8.43 3.23 21.70
CA PRO A 390 -7.92 3.00 20.35
C PRO A 390 -8.44 3.97 19.28
N HIS A 391 -9.73 4.33 19.33
CA HIS A 391 -10.33 5.29 18.40
C HIS A 391 -9.72 6.69 18.53
N ILE A 392 -9.35 7.11 19.75
CA ILE A 392 -8.76 8.43 19.98
C ILE A 392 -7.29 8.44 19.58
N LYS A 393 -6.60 7.29 19.73
CA LYS A 393 -5.26 7.10 19.17
C LYS A 393 -5.27 7.31 17.65
N HIS A 394 -6.19 6.69 16.91
CA HIS A 394 -6.31 6.89 15.46
C HIS A 394 -6.52 8.37 15.09
N LEU A 395 -7.41 9.07 15.78
CA LEU A 395 -7.64 10.51 15.52
C LEU A 395 -6.41 11.36 15.82
N LYS A 396 -5.62 10.99 16.84
CA LYS A 396 -4.36 11.66 17.14
C LYS A 396 -3.33 11.39 16.05
N ASP A 397 -3.22 10.15 15.58
CA ASP A 397 -2.28 9.76 14.53
C ASP A 397 -2.62 10.48 13.21
N ASP A 398 -3.91 10.57 12.86
CA ASP A 398 -4.39 11.39 11.75
C ASP A 398 -4.04 12.86 11.92
N LYS A 399 -4.25 13.43 13.12
CA LYS A 399 -3.93 14.85 13.37
C LYS A 399 -2.44 15.14 13.22
N VAL A 400 -1.58 14.23 13.67
CA VAL A 400 -0.13 14.34 13.43
C VAL A 400 0.15 14.29 11.93
N LYS A 401 -0.42 13.32 11.21
CA LYS A 401 -0.24 13.16 9.76
C LYS A 401 -0.68 14.40 8.98
N HIS A 402 -1.85 14.97 9.28
CA HIS A 402 -2.36 16.17 8.63
C HIS A 402 -1.46 17.38 8.89
N ASN A 403 -1.10 17.63 10.16
CA ASN A 403 -0.22 18.74 10.50
C ASN A 403 1.17 18.60 9.87
N THR A 404 1.73 17.39 9.83
CA THR A 404 2.99 17.12 9.13
C THR A 404 2.85 17.33 7.62
N THR A 405 1.70 17.00 7.03
CA THR A 405 1.41 17.26 5.60
C THR A 405 1.43 18.75 5.31
N ILE A 406 0.80 19.59 6.16
CA ILE A 406 0.85 21.05 6.01
C ILE A 406 2.29 21.58 6.14
N LYS A 407 3.07 21.07 7.09
CA LYS A 407 4.50 21.43 7.24
C LYS A 407 5.31 21.04 6.01
N LEU A 408 5.05 19.86 5.45
CA LEU A 408 5.65 19.40 4.21
C LEU A 408 5.32 20.31 3.02
N LEU A 409 4.05 20.66 2.84
CA LEU A 409 3.64 21.59 1.78
C LEU A 409 4.35 22.94 1.92
N ARG A 410 4.39 23.52 3.13
CA ARG A 410 5.10 24.80 3.39
C ARG A 410 6.58 24.69 3.01
N ARG A 411 7.27 23.62 3.45
CA ARG A 411 8.68 23.41 3.14
C ARG A 411 8.93 23.29 1.63
N ILE A 412 8.03 22.63 0.90
CA ILE A 412 8.11 22.52 -0.56
C ILE A 412 7.92 23.89 -1.22
N CYS A 413 6.89 24.64 -0.81
CA CYS A 413 6.63 25.98 -1.33
C CYS A 413 7.80 26.94 -1.06
N GLU A 414 8.39 26.89 0.13
CA GLU A 414 9.58 27.67 0.45
C GLU A 414 10.76 27.35 -0.47
N GLU A 415 10.98 26.08 -0.79
CA GLU A 415 12.07 25.71 -1.69
C GLU A 415 11.79 26.11 -3.13
N ALA A 416 10.53 25.97 -3.57
CA ALA A 416 10.09 26.43 -4.87
C ALA A 416 10.25 27.95 -5.01
N ASP A 417 9.80 28.73 -4.03
CA ASP A 417 9.93 30.20 -3.99
C ASP A 417 11.39 30.65 -4.08
N ARG A 418 12.31 29.93 -3.40
CA ARG A 418 13.75 30.23 -3.44
C ARG A 418 14.40 29.92 -4.79
N THR A 419 13.89 28.94 -5.54
CA THR A 419 14.60 28.35 -6.69
C THR A 419 13.94 28.63 -8.04
N HIS A 420 12.65 28.99 -8.07
CA HIS A 420 11.87 29.19 -9.29
C HIS A 420 11.56 30.67 -9.51
N THR A 421 11.51 31.08 -10.77
CA THR A 421 10.97 32.41 -11.13
C THR A 421 9.44 32.40 -11.05
N SER A 422 8.80 33.57 -11.05
CA SER A 422 7.33 33.65 -11.09
C SER A 422 6.72 32.92 -12.29
N SER A 423 7.40 32.94 -13.45
CA SER A 423 6.96 32.20 -14.64
C SER A 423 7.06 30.69 -14.47
N ASP A 424 8.12 30.22 -13.79
CA ASP A 424 8.24 28.80 -13.45
C ASP A 424 7.17 28.36 -12.45
N ILE A 425 6.87 29.21 -11.45
CA ILE A 425 5.81 28.94 -10.48
C ILE A 425 4.47 28.77 -11.20
N GLU A 426 4.11 29.71 -12.08
CA GLU A 426 2.89 29.65 -12.87
C GLU A 426 2.85 28.36 -13.72
N ARG A 427 3.93 28.05 -14.43
CA ARG A 427 4.02 26.88 -15.30
C ARG A 427 3.94 25.55 -14.55
N LEU A 428 4.59 25.43 -13.40
CA LEU A 428 4.72 24.16 -12.66
C LEU A 428 3.59 23.94 -11.65
N TYR A 429 3.05 25.00 -11.05
CA TYR A 429 2.12 24.91 -9.93
C TYR A 429 0.68 25.31 -10.25
N SER A 430 0.38 25.83 -11.46
CA SER A 430 -1.01 26.04 -11.90
C SER A 430 -1.84 24.75 -11.88
N SER A 431 -1.29 23.64 -12.39
CA SER A 431 -2.00 22.36 -12.38
C SER A 431 -2.26 21.82 -10.95
N PRO A 432 -1.24 21.73 -10.07
CA PRO A 432 -1.45 21.40 -8.65
C PRO A 432 -2.47 22.31 -7.95
N PHE A 433 -2.48 23.61 -8.26
CA PHE A 433 -3.42 24.57 -7.69
C PHE A 433 -4.86 24.28 -8.12
N CYS A 434 -5.09 24.11 -9.43
CA CYS A 434 -6.40 23.69 -9.95
C CYS A 434 -6.84 22.34 -9.35
N LEU A 435 -5.91 21.41 -9.16
CA LEU A 435 -6.20 20.12 -8.56
C LEU A 435 -6.64 20.22 -7.08
N ALA A 436 -6.09 21.17 -6.32
CA ALA A 436 -6.54 21.44 -4.96
C ALA A 436 -8.00 21.94 -4.94
N VAL A 437 -8.38 22.77 -5.92
CA VAL A 437 -9.75 23.22 -6.12
C VAL A 437 -10.66 22.04 -6.44
N GLU A 438 -10.31 21.22 -7.44
CA GLU A 438 -11.08 20.05 -7.88
C GLU A 438 -11.29 19.05 -6.74
N ASN A 439 -10.27 18.84 -5.90
CA ASN A 439 -10.33 17.94 -4.76
C ASN A 439 -10.96 18.56 -3.51
N ASN A 440 -11.51 19.77 -3.60
CA ASN A 440 -12.12 20.51 -2.49
C ASN A 440 -11.17 20.66 -1.27
N ASN A 441 -9.88 20.83 -1.55
CA ASN A 441 -8.80 20.86 -0.56
C ASN A 441 -8.40 22.31 -0.23
N ALA A 442 -9.16 22.92 0.68
CA ALA A 442 -8.91 24.30 1.11
C ALA A 442 -7.58 24.47 1.88
N GLU A 443 -7.12 23.45 2.59
CA GLU A 443 -5.85 23.52 3.34
C GLU A 443 -4.64 23.59 2.41
N ALA A 444 -4.63 22.80 1.33
CA ALA A 444 -3.58 22.90 0.32
C ALA A 444 -3.64 24.24 -0.42
N LEU A 445 -4.85 24.72 -0.74
CA LEU A 445 -5.04 26.02 -1.39
C LEU A 445 -4.48 27.14 -0.51
N ASP A 446 -4.78 27.14 0.79
CA ASP A 446 -4.30 28.14 1.75
C ASP A 446 -2.78 28.24 1.77
N VAL A 447 -2.11 27.08 1.88
CA VAL A 447 -0.64 27.03 1.83
C VAL A 447 -0.13 27.56 0.51
N LEU A 448 -0.65 27.10 -0.63
CA LEU A 448 -0.17 27.55 -1.95
C LEU A 448 -0.37 29.06 -2.14
N THR A 449 -1.51 29.61 -1.75
CA THR A 449 -1.79 31.05 -1.89
C THR A 449 -0.92 31.93 -0.99
N THR A 450 -0.47 31.39 0.15
CA THR A 450 0.43 32.10 1.06
C THR A 450 1.78 32.41 0.39
N TYR A 451 2.26 31.52 -0.47
CA TYR A 451 3.53 31.70 -1.18
C TYR A 451 3.34 32.22 -2.61
N PHE A 452 2.30 31.77 -3.30
CA PHE A 452 2.10 31.95 -4.74
C PHE A 452 0.74 32.58 -5.05
N ALA A 453 0.50 33.79 -4.58
CA ALA A 453 -0.76 34.51 -4.81
C ALA A 453 -1.14 34.63 -6.30
N GLY A 454 -0.15 34.64 -7.21
CA GLY A 454 -0.37 34.66 -8.66
C GLY A 454 -1.12 33.45 -9.22
N LEU A 455 -1.17 32.32 -8.49
CA LEU A 455 -1.87 31.10 -8.94
C LEU A 455 -3.41 31.26 -8.99
N TYR A 456 -3.97 32.33 -8.42
CA TYR A 456 -5.40 32.63 -8.64
C TYR A 456 -5.73 32.92 -10.11
N ALA A 457 -4.74 33.35 -10.91
CA ALA A 457 -4.90 33.55 -12.35
C ALA A 457 -4.86 32.23 -13.14
N SER A 458 -4.57 31.09 -12.50
CA SER A 458 -4.50 29.79 -13.15
C SER A 458 -5.84 29.40 -13.78
N LYS A 459 -5.74 28.72 -14.92
CA LYS A 459 -6.89 28.20 -15.65
C LYS A 459 -6.66 26.75 -15.99
N LYS A 460 -7.74 25.98 -16.05
CA LYS A 460 -7.73 24.59 -16.53
C LYS A 460 -8.95 24.37 -17.40
N ASP A 461 -8.73 23.78 -18.58
CA ASP A 461 -9.78 23.49 -19.55
C ASP A 461 -10.66 24.71 -19.87
N GLY A 462 -10.05 25.90 -20.00
CA GLY A 462 -10.73 27.17 -20.27
C GLY A 462 -11.37 27.85 -19.05
N HIS A 463 -11.49 27.14 -17.92
CA HIS A 463 -12.14 27.63 -16.70
C HIS A 463 -11.14 28.25 -15.74
N ASN A 464 -11.49 29.39 -15.16
CA ASN A 464 -10.74 30.00 -14.06
C ASN A 464 -11.03 29.29 -12.72
N ILE A 465 -10.28 29.64 -11.68
CA ILE A 465 -10.40 29.02 -10.34
C ILE A 465 -11.80 29.14 -9.74
N TYR A 466 -12.50 30.26 -9.96
CA TYR A 466 -13.85 30.48 -9.45
C TYR A 466 -14.86 29.55 -10.12
N GLN A 467 -14.79 29.45 -11.46
CA GLN A 467 -15.60 28.53 -12.25
C GLN A 467 -15.32 27.07 -11.86
N LEU A 468 -14.04 26.68 -11.74
CA LEU A 468 -13.65 25.34 -11.31
C LEU A 468 -14.19 25.00 -9.92
N THR A 469 -14.21 25.98 -9.00
CA THR A 469 -14.75 25.81 -7.64
C THR A 469 -16.22 25.43 -7.69
N VAL A 470 -17.03 26.11 -8.51
CA VAL A 470 -18.47 25.82 -8.61
C VAL A 470 -18.74 24.53 -9.38
N LEU A 471 -18.07 24.33 -10.52
CA LEU A 471 -18.21 23.14 -11.35
C LEU A 471 -17.92 21.84 -10.58
N ASN A 472 -16.90 21.86 -9.71
CA ASN A 472 -16.53 20.70 -8.89
C ASN A 472 -17.28 20.61 -7.56
N ARG A 473 -18.19 21.55 -7.26
CA ARG A 473 -18.92 21.64 -5.98
C ARG A 473 -18.00 21.67 -4.77
N SER A 474 -16.91 22.42 -4.90
CA SER A 474 -15.84 22.48 -3.91
C SER A 474 -16.20 23.42 -2.76
N GLU A 475 -17.15 23.00 -1.92
CA GLU A 475 -17.73 23.80 -0.84
C GLU A 475 -16.69 24.40 0.14
N LYS A 476 -15.65 23.63 0.51
CA LYS A 476 -14.63 24.07 1.46
C LYS A 476 -13.73 25.13 0.84
N VAL A 477 -13.36 24.92 -0.43
CA VAL A 477 -12.59 25.90 -1.21
C VAL A 477 -13.43 27.15 -1.47
N TYR A 478 -14.71 27.01 -1.81
CA TYR A 478 -15.64 28.11 -1.96
C TYR A 478 -15.71 28.98 -0.70
N ASN A 479 -15.95 28.34 0.46
CA ASN A 479 -15.97 29.03 1.75
C ASN A 479 -14.62 29.69 2.06
N TYR A 480 -13.50 29.00 1.79
CA TYR A 480 -12.17 29.57 1.98
C TYR A 480 -11.97 30.85 1.15
N ILE A 481 -12.25 30.79 -0.15
CA ILE A 481 -12.11 31.90 -1.09
C ILE A 481 -12.96 33.09 -0.62
N LEU A 482 -14.25 32.86 -0.33
CA LEU A 482 -15.15 33.92 0.15
C LEU A 482 -14.66 34.64 1.41
N HIS A 483 -13.97 33.95 2.31
CA HIS A 483 -13.47 34.53 3.55
C HIS A 483 -12.13 35.27 3.39
N HIS A 484 -11.35 34.99 2.33
CA HIS A 484 -9.98 35.48 2.19
C HIS A 484 -9.71 36.45 1.04
N GLY A 485 -10.62 36.59 0.06
CA GLY A 485 -10.47 37.63 -0.97
C GLY A 485 -11.35 38.86 -0.75
N TYR A 486 -10.78 40.01 -1.04
CA TYR A 486 -11.51 41.27 -1.11
C TYR A 486 -12.32 41.32 -2.42
N ASP A 487 -13.64 41.48 -2.30
CA ASP A 487 -14.60 41.76 -3.39
C ASP A 487 -14.95 40.62 -4.38
N ILE A 488 -14.90 39.36 -3.94
CA ILE A 488 -15.09 38.17 -4.82
C ILE A 488 -16.57 37.86 -5.15
N LYS A 489 -17.55 38.44 -4.43
CA LYS A 489 -18.98 38.19 -4.73
C LYS A 489 -19.32 38.55 -6.17
N ASN A 490 -18.68 39.58 -6.71
CA ASN A 490 -18.83 39.98 -8.10
C ASN A 490 -18.19 38.96 -9.05
N ASP A 491 -17.00 38.44 -8.77
CA ASP A 491 -16.30 37.47 -9.64
C ASP A 491 -17.01 36.11 -9.74
N PHE A 492 -17.67 35.63 -8.67
CA PHE A 492 -18.56 34.47 -8.75
C PHE A 492 -19.83 34.78 -9.54
N SER A 493 -20.40 35.99 -9.38
CA SER A 493 -21.62 36.39 -10.10
C SER A 493 -21.41 36.72 -11.59
N ILE A 494 -20.18 37.10 -11.99
CA ILE A 494 -19.79 37.41 -13.37
C ILE A 494 -19.40 36.12 -14.12
N SER A 495 -19.21 35.01 -13.41
CA SER A 495 -18.92 33.74 -14.06
C SER A 495 -20.19 33.21 -14.74
N ILE A 496 -20.16 33.24 -16.07
CA ILE A 496 -21.25 32.83 -16.96
C ILE A 496 -20.93 31.41 -17.44
N ASP A 497 -21.90 30.52 -17.47
CA ASP A 497 -21.76 29.24 -18.19
C ASP A 497 -21.76 29.46 -19.71
N ASP A 498 -21.46 28.40 -20.48
CA ASP A 498 -21.48 28.44 -21.96
C ASP A 498 -22.86 28.83 -22.53
N ASP A 499 -23.91 28.81 -21.71
CA ASP A 499 -25.30 29.12 -22.05
C ASP A 499 -25.73 30.55 -21.65
N GLY A 500 -24.85 31.36 -21.06
CA GLY A 500 -25.15 32.75 -20.73
C GLY A 500 -25.77 32.98 -19.34
N VAL A 501 -25.84 31.97 -18.47
CA VAL A 501 -26.46 32.04 -17.14
C VAL A 501 -25.38 32.23 -16.05
N GLY A 502 -25.68 33.11 -15.09
CA GLY A 502 -24.80 33.33 -13.94
C GLY A 502 -24.71 32.06 -13.10
N ILE A 503 -23.49 31.58 -12.84
CA ILE A 503 -23.21 30.32 -12.13
C ILE A 503 -23.74 30.32 -10.66
N CYS A 504 -24.26 31.44 -10.17
CA CYS A 504 -24.82 31.62 -8.82
C CYS A 504 -26.32 31.96 -8.78
N GLU A 505 -27.06 31.90 -9.89
CA GLU A 505 -28.54 32.04 -9.89
C GLU A 505 -29.29 30.74 -9.58
#